data_AF-A0A1B5EE30-F1
#
_entry.id   AF-A0A1B5EE30-F1
#
_cell.length_a   1.000
_cell.length_b   1.000
_cell.length_c   1.000
_cell.angle_alpha   90.00
_cell.angle_beta   90.00
_cell.angle_gamma   90.00
#
_symmetry.space_group_name_H-M   'P 1'
#
loop_
_entity.id
_entity.type
_entity.pdbx_description
1 polymer ?
#
loop_
_entity_poly.entity_id
_entity_poly.type
_entity_poly.pdbx_seq_one_letter_code
_entity_poly.pdbx_strand_id
1 'polypeptide(L)'
;MTNINSQIEALAFFTSINTRLGGIALSYLATLEKISEVSSTNWSNNELDRYELKQRMKEVGSATYQFYESLHENSIMALSKAIEDITIELKRYVKFKFDPIKNNHDVIYLKDLQIIRALANIIKHNVSQLERNTSESAKFLVDECSMENDRELSTFIHKRHESFNIPELIPKVYLAMLDLVKKALRVNHPLLDLGYNEAFNLIYIQLLPEVLNITRPYK
;
A
#
# COMPACT_ATOMS: atom_id res chain seq x y z
N MET A 1 -29.41 19.01 2.60
CA MET A 1 -28.77 19.69 1.46
C MET A 1 -27.29 19.84 1.77
N THR A 2 -26.42 19.29 0.93
CA THR A 2 -24.96 19.44 1.07
C THR A 2 -24.57 20.85 0.63
N ASN A 3 -23.78 21.56 1.43
CA ASN A 3 -23.33 22.92 1.10
C ASN A 3 -22.39 22.87 -0.12
N ILE A 4 -22.54 23.79 -1.08
CA ILE A 4 -21.67 23.92 -2.27
C ILE A 4 -20.19 23.97 -1.86
N ASN A 5 -19.87 24.66 -0.77
CA ASN A 5 -18.49 24.72 -0.26
C ASN A 5 -17.97 23.33 0.13
N SER A 6 -18.80 22.50 0.76
CA SER A 6 -18.41 21.12 1.13
C SER A 6 -18.21 20.24 -0.11
N GLN A 7 -18.96 20.47 -1.19
CA GLN A 7 -18.75 19.75 -2.45
C GLN A 7 -17.41 20.11 -3.10
N ILE A 8 -17.06 21.40 -3.13
CA ILE A 8 -15.78 21.88 -3.68
C ILE A 8 -14.61 21.34 -2.84
N GLU A 9 -14.71 21.41 -1.51
CA GLU A 9 -13.68 20.84 -0.62
C GLU A 9 -13.54 19.33 -0.82
N ALA A 10 -14.66 18.60 -0.91
CA ALA A 10 -14.62 17.15 -1.16
C ALA A 10 -13.95 16.82 -2.50
N LEU A 11 -14.22 17.58 -3.56
CA LEU A 11 -13.57 17.39 -4.86
C LEU A 11 -12.04 17.58 -4.79
N ALA A 12 -11.58 18.55 -4.00
CA ALA A 12 -10.16 18.74 -3.76
C ALA A 12 -9.53 17.53 -3.05
N PHE A 13 -10.20 16.98 -2.03
CA PHE A 13 -9.76 15.75 -1.37
C PHE A 13 -9.77 14.55 -2.32
N PHE A 14 -10.83 14.35 -3.11
CA PHE A 14 -10.90 13.26 -4.08
C PHE A 14 -9.75 13.33 -5.08
N THR A 15 -9.41 14.53 -5.55
CA THR A 15 -8.28 14.76 -6.46
C THR A 15 -6.94 14.46 -5.78
N SER A 16 -6.75 14.89 -4.52
CA SER A 16 -5.56 14.60 -3.71
C SER A 16 -5.38 13.09 -3.50
N ILE A 17 -6.45 12.39 -3.11
CA ILE A 17 -6.48 10.93 -2.93
C ILE A 17 -6.12 10.22 -4.24
N ASN A 18 -6.77 10.59 -5.34
CA ASN A 18 -6.54 10.00 -6.67
C ASN A 18 -5.09 10.17 -7.13
N THR A 19 -4.54 11.37 -6.94
CA THR A 19 -3.16 11.67 -7.35
C THR A 19 -2.14 10.87 -6.53
N ARG A 20 -2.32 10.82 -5.21
CA ARG A 20 -1.40 10.13 -4.30
C ARG A 20 -1.43 8.62 -4.51
N LEU A 21 -2.62 8.02 -4.52
CA LEU A 21 -2.76 6.58 -4.69
C LEU A 21 -2.49 6.13 -6.13
N GLY A 22 -2.76 6.98 -7.12
CA GLY A 22 -2.38 6.74 -8.52
C GLY A 22 -0.87 6.70 -8.70
N GLY A 23 -0.14 7.64 -8.11
CA GLY A 23 1.32 7.63 -8.09
C GLY A 23 1.91 6.38 -7.41
N ILE A 24 1.31 5.94 -6.31
CA ILE A 24 1.72 4.72 -5.60
C ILE A 24 1.44 3.47 -6.45
N ALA A 25 0.25 3.37 -7.05
CA ALA A 25 -0.12 2.26 -7.91
C ALA A 25 0.80 2.15 -9.13
N LEU A 26 1.08 3.29 -9.77
CA LEU A 26 1.99 3.39 -10.92
C LEU A 26 3.39 2.92 -10.53
N SER A 27 3.94 3.50 -9.45
CA SER A 27 5.27 3.13 -8.99
C SER A 27 5.35 1.64 -8.65
N TYR A 28 4.35 1.10 -7.95
CA TYR A 28 4.38 -0.30 -7.54
C TYR A 28 4.36 -1.24 -8.75
N LEU A 29 3.39 -1.06 -9.66
CA LEU A 29 3.20 -1.97 -10.78
C LEU A 29 4.31 -1.86 -11.82
N ALA A 30 4.78 -0.64 -12.12
CA ALA A 30 5.90 -0.45 -13.04
C ALA A 30 7.20 -1.07 -12.50
N THR A 31 7.47 -0.90 -11.19
CA THR A 31 8.64 -1.55 -10.57
C THR A 31 8.48 -3.06 -10.53
N LEU A 32 7.28 -3.57 -10.22
CA LEU A 32 7.00 -5.02 -10.23
C LEU A 32 7.22 -5.64 -11.62
N GLU A 33 6.79 -4.96 -12.68
CA GLU A 33 7.04 -5.37 -14.06
C GLU A 33 8.55 -5.46 -14.35
N LYS A 34 9.32 -4.44 -13.96
CA LYS A 34 10.78 -4.47 -14.12
C LYS A 34 11.49 -5.54 -13.29
N ILE A 35 11.03 -5.80 -12.06
CA ILE A 35 11.56 -6.92 -11.27
C ILE A 35 11.27 -8.24 -11.97
N SER A 36 10.08 -8.38 -12.56
CA SER A 36 9.69 -9.58 -13.32
C SER A 36 10.57 -9.77 -14.54
N GLU A 37 10.87 -8.71 -15.31
CA GLU A 37 11.84 -8.74 -16.42
C GLU A 37 13.22 -9.22 -15.96
N VAL A 38 13.76 -8.64 -14.87
CA VAL A 38 15.06 -9.05 -14.30
C VAL A 38 15.03 -10.53 -13.91
N SER A 39 13.98 -10.99 -13.24
CA SER A 39 13.84 -12.38 -12.81
C SER A 39 13.74 -13.37 -13.98
N SER A 40 13.22 -12.91 -15.12
CA SER A 40 13.09 -13.70 -16.36
C SER A 40 14.33 -13.68 -17.24
N THR A 41 15.36 -12.91 -16.87
CA THR A 41 16.58 -12.78 -17.66
C THR A 41 17.26 -14.15 -17.80
N ASN A 42 17.55 -14.54 -19.03
CA ASN A 42 18.29 -15.78 -19.28
C ASN A 42 19.72 -15.64 -18.71
N TRP A 43 19.94 -16.28 -17.56
CA TRP A 43 21.23 -16.32 -16.89
C TRP A 43 22.17 -17.36 -17.51
N SER A 44 21.63 -18.29 -18.31
CA SER A 44 22.43 -19.32 -18.97
C SER A 44 23.15 -18.74 -20.19
N ASN A 45 24.45 -18.97 -20.24
CA ASN A 45 25.29 -18.68 -21.40
C ASN A 45 26.25 -19.85 -21.61
N ASN A 46 26.16 -20.50 -22.76
CA ASN A 46 26.97 -21.68 -23.10
C ASN A 46 28.46 -21.36 -23.27
N GLU A 47 28.82 -20.08 -23.31
CA GLU A 47 30.21 -19.60 -23.38
C GLU A 47 30.86 -19.43 -22.00
N LEU A 48 30.07 -19.45 -20.91
CA LEU A 48 30.56 -19.27 -19.54
C LEU A 48 30.88 -20.60 -18.88
N ASP A 49 31.86 -20.59 -17.98
CA ASP A 49 32.17 -21.78 -17.19
C ASP A 49 31.11 -22.04 -16.11
N ARG A 50 31.18 -23.22 -15.47
CA ARG A 50 30.22 -23.64 -14.45
C ARG A 50 30.19 -22.70 -13.23
N TYR A 51 31.33 -22.13 -12.86
CA TYR A 51 31.44 -21.24 -11.71
C TYR A 51 30.80 -19.88 -12.03
N GLU A 52 31.10 -19.30 -13.19
CA GLU A 52 30.53 -18.05 -13.69
C GLU A 52 29.01 -18.15 -13.85
N LEU A 53 28.50 -19.26 -14.41
CA LEU A 53 27.07 -19.53 -14.49
C LEU A 53 26.40 -19.56 -13.12
N LYS A 54 27.02 -20.22 -12.14
CA LYS A 54 26.52 -20.27 -10.76
C LYS A 54 26.51 -18.88 -10.11
N GLN A 55 27.55 -18.09 -10.36
CA GLN A 55 27.67 -16.74 -9.81
C GLN A 55 26.59 -15.82 -10.39
N ARG A 56 26.39 -15.86 -11.71
CA ARG A 56 25.37 -15.07 -12.41
C ARG A 56 23.95 -15.44 -11.96
N MET A 57 23.67 -16.73 -11.78
CA MET A 57 22.39 -17.19 -11.22
C MET A 57 22.15 -16.63 -9.81
N LYS A 58 23.17 -16.63 -8.95
CA LYS A 58 23.07 -16.06 -7.60
C LYS A 58 22.85 -14.56 -7.62
N GLU A 59 23.53 -13.83 -8.51
CA GLU A 59 23.38 -12.38 -8.66
C GLU A 59 21.96 -12.01 -9.07
N VAL A 60 21.40 -12.66 -10.09
CA VAL A 60 20.01 -12.42 -10.52
C VAL A 60 19.03 -12.76 -9.39
N GLY A 61 19.18 -13.94 -8.77
CA GLY A 61 18.29 -14.37 -7.68
C GLY A 61 18.33 -13.44 -6.47
N SER A 62 19.53 -13.03 -6.05
CA SER A 62 19.73 -12.11 -4.93
C SER A 62 19.20 -10.71 -5.23
N ALA A 63 19.43 -10.20 -6.44
CA ALA A 63 18.93 -8.89 -6.86
C ALA A 63 17.40 -8.87 -6.89
N THR A 64 16.76 -9.87 -7.53
CA THR A 64 15.30 -10.00 -7.55
C THR A 64 14.73 -10.03 -6.13
N TYR A 65 15.32 -10.83 -5.24
CA TYR A 65 14.90 -10.93 -3.83
C TYR A 65 14.95 -9.56 -3.12
N GLN A 66 16.07 -8.84 -3.21
CA GLN A 66 16.24 -7.53 -2.58
C GLN A 66 15.32 -6.46 -3.18
N PHE A 67 15.12 -6.48 -4.50
CA PHE A 67 14.21 -5.54 -5.15
C PHE A 67 12.76 -5.77 -4.72
N TYR A 68 12.34 -7.02 -4.54
CA TYR A 68 11.00 -7.34 -4.02
C TYR A 68 10.80 -6.82 -2.60
N GLU A 69 11.77 -6.99 -1.71
CA GLU A 69 11.70 -6.45 -0.35
C GLU A 69 11.57 -4.94 -0.36
N SER A 70 12.48 -4.26 -1.07
CA SER A 70 12.48 -2.81 -1.17
C SER A 70 11.19 -2.27 -1.78
N LEU A 71 10.64 -2.93 -2.81
CA LEU A 71 9.36 -2.55 -3.41
C LEU A 71 8.22 -2.57 -2.39
N HIS A 72 8.11 -3.63 -1.58
CA HIS A 72 7.04 -3.77 -0.60
C HIS A 72 7.18 -2.77 0.55
N GLU A 73 8.38 -2.64 1.11
CA GLU A 73 8.62 -1.67 2.19
C GLU A 73 8.35 -0.24 1.75
N ASN A 74 8.86 0.15 0.57
CA ASN A 74 8.61 1.48 0.01
C ASN A 74 7.12 1.73 -0.23
N SER A 75 6.38 0.71 -0.67
CA SER A 75 4.95 0.83 -0.93
C SER A 75 4.13 0.98 0.36
N ILE A 76 4.45 0.21 1.40
CA ILE A 76 3.85 0.37 2.73
C ILE A 76 4.13 1.77 3.28
N MET A 77 5.37 2.24 3.16
CA MET A 77 5.79 3.57 3.57
C MET A 77 5.03 4.67 2.83
N ALA A 78 4.88 4.53 1.52
CA ALA A 78 4.15 5.48 0.68
C ALA A 78 2.65 5.51 1.01
N LEU A 79 2.03 4.34 1.20
CA LEU A 79 0.62 4.24 1.63
C LEU A 79 0.43 4.86 3.02
N SER A 80 1.30 4.55 3.97
CA SER A 80 1.27 5.13 5.31
C SER A 80 1.37 6.66 5.28
N LYS A 81 2.22 7.20 4.41
CA LYS A 81 2.35 8.64 4.20
C LYS A 81 1.09 9.24 3.57
N ALA A 82 0.50 8.58 2.56
CA ALA A 82 -0.73 9.05 1.94
C ALA A 82 -1.88 9.13 2.96
N ILE A 83 -2.02 8.13 3.82
CA ILE A 83 -2.98 8.13 4.93
C ILE A 83 -2.72 9.35 5.83
N GLU A 84 -1.48 9.52 6.30
CA GLU A 84 -1.12 10.61 7.21
C GLU A 84 -1.37 11.99 6.61
N ASP A 85 -0.94 12.22 5.37
CA ASP A 85 -1.14 13.49 4.66
C ASP A 85 -2.63 13.85 4.56
N ILE A 86 -3.48 12.91 4.13
CA ILE A 86 -4.93 13.15 4.02
C ILE A 86 -5.56 13.43 5.38
N THR A 87 -5.17 12.72 6.43
CA THR A 87 -5.69 12.97 7.79
C THR A 87 -5.27 14.34 8.34
N ILE A 88 -4.05 14.78 8.04
CA ILE A 88 -3.55 16.11 8.39
C ILE A 88 -4.33 17.18 7.61
N GLU A 89 -4.54 16.98 6.32
CA GLU A 89 -5.31 17.89 5.46
C GLU A 89 -6.76 18.02 5.98
N LEU A 90 -7.43 16.91 6.30
CA LEU A 90 -8.77 16.90 6.90
C LEU A 90 -8.83 17.69 8.22
N LYS A 91 -7.85 17.48 9.10
CA LYS A 91 -7.76 18.22 10.36
C LYS A 91 -7.54 19.71 10.13
N ARG A 92 -6.70 20.07 9.16
CA ARG A 92 -6.32 21.46 8.88
C ARG A 92 -7.47 22.25 8.29
N TYR A 93 -8.08 21.73 7.23
CA TYR A 93 -9.03 22.45 6.39
C TYR A 93 -10.48 22.31 6.89
N VAL A 94 -10.87 21.12 7.35
CA VAL A 94 -12.28 20.84 7.71
C VAL A 94 -12.45 20.47 9.19
N LYS A 95 -11.38 20.62 9.99
CA LYS A 95 -11.33 20.38 11.46
C LYS A 95 -11.72 18.96 11.90
N PHE A 96 -11.71 18.01 10.96
CA PHE A 96 -11.98 16.61 11.25
C PHE A 96 -10.70 15.89 11.68
N LYS A 97 -10.66 15.38 12.92
CA LYS A 97 -9.49 14.67 13.46
C LYS A 97 -9.67 13.16 13.31
N PHE A 98 -8.77 12.51 12.57
CA PHE A 98 -8.71 11.06 12.48
C PHE A 98 -7.28 10.57 12.73
N ASP A 99 -7.17 9.47 13.45
CA ASP A 99 -5.96 8.72 13.69
C ASP A 99 -6.35 7.23 13.64
N PRO A 100 -5.80 6.43 12.71
CA PRO A 100 -6.19 5.03 12.55
C PRO A 100 -5.98 4.18 13.82
N ILE A 101 -5.04 4.56 14.69
CA ILE A 101 -4.68 3.80 15.88
C ILE A 101 -5.46 4.30 17.10
N LYS A 102 -5.69 5.61 17.20
CA LYS A 102 -6.22 6.23 18.42
C LYS A 102 -7.72 6.52 18.41
N ASN A 103 -8.33 6.64 17.23
CA ASN A 103 -9.71 7.13 17.13
C ASN A 103 -10.69 6.02 16.73
N ASN A 104 -11.81 5.94 17.45
CA ASN A 104 -12.90 4.99 17.19
C ASN A 104 -13.88 5.48 16.11
N HIS A 105 -13.38 6.13 15.05
CA HIS A 105 -14.26 6.41 13.92
C HIS A 105 -14.54 5.10 13.20
N ASP A 106 -15.81 4.76 13.04
CA ASP A 106 -16.25 3.62 12.23
C ASP A 106 -15.95 3.92 10.77
N VAL A 107 -14.78 3.52 10.30
CA VAL A 107 -14.25 3.77 8.95
C VAL A 107 -14.08 2.43 8.26
N ILE A 108 -14.51 2.35 7.01
CA ILE A 108 -14.32 1.12 6.23
C ILE A 108 -12.82 0.82 6.07
N TYR A 109 -12.46 -0.47 6.13
CA TYR A 109 -11.06 -0.92 6.05
C TYR A 109 -10.13 -0.32 7.12
N LEU A 110 -10.66 0.08 8.29
CA LEU A 110 -9.87 0.61 9.40
C LEU A 110 -8.71 -0.31 9.78
N LYS A 111 -8.95 -1.63 9.86
CA LYS A 111 -7.91 -2.61 10.19
C LYS A 111 -6.77 -2.59 9.17
N ASP A 112 -7.05 -2.45 7.88
CA ASP A 112 -6.02 -2.33 6.84
C ASP A 112 -5.20 -1.04 7.01
N LEU A 113 -5.84 0.09 7.35
CA LEU A 113 -5.10 1.32 7.67
C LEU A 113 -4.18 1.15 8.89
N GLN A 114 -4.66 0.44 9.92
CA GLN A 114 -3.89 0.14 11.13
C GLN A 114 -2.68 -0.75 10.81
N ILE A 115 -2.88 -1.80 10.00
CA ILE A 115 -1.81 -2.69 9.52
C ILE A 115 -0.74 -1.88 8.79
N ILE A 116 -1.13 -1.02 7.82
CA ILE A 116 -0.18 -0.21 7.06
C ILE A 116 0.61 0.73 7.98
N ARG A 117 -0.06 1.41 8.92
CA ARG A 117 0.59 2.31 9.88
C ARG A 117 1.54 1.56 10.82
N ALA A 118 1.14 0.39 11.31
CA ALA A 118 1.96 -0.44 12.17
C ALA A 118 3.19 -0.96 11.42
N LEU A 119 3.03 -1.50 10.21
CA LEU A 119 4.15 -1.95 9.37
C LEU A 119 5.11 -0.81 9.05
N ALA A 120 4.60 0.36 8.67
CA ALA A 120 5.44 1.53 8.40
C ALA A 120 6.24 1.97 9.65
N ASN A 121 5.69 1.83 10.86
CA ASN A 121 6.44 2.10 12.08
C ASN A 121 7.56 1.06 12.30
N ILE A 122 7.29 -0.23 12.04
CA ILE A 122 8.32 -1.28 12.12
C ILE A 122 9.45 -1.04 11.12
N ILE A 123 9.12 -0.70 9.87
CA ILE A 123 10.12 -0.36 8.84
C ILE A 123 10.97 0.84 9.29
N LYS A 124 10.35 1.91 9.81
CA LYS A 124 11.07 3.15 10.20
C LYS A 124 11.92 3.02 11.46
N HIS A 125 11.42 2.31 12.47
CA HIS A 125 11.96 2.42 13.83
C HIS A 125 12.57 1.12 14.36
N ASN A 126 12.24 -0.02 13.76
CA ASN A 126 12.69 -1.32 14.21
C ASN A 126 13.58 -2.03 13.18
N VAL A 127 14.04 -1.33 12.13
CA VAL A 127 14.89 -1.89 11.07
C VAL A 127 14.26 -3.17 10.48
N SER A 128 12.95 -3.11 10.28
CA SER A 128 12.14 -4.23 9.77
C SER A 128 12.13 -5.50 10.64
N GLN A 129 12.51 -5.39 11.93
CA GLN A 129 12.40 -6.48 12.91
C GLN A 129 11.05 -6.44 13.65
N LEU A 130 10.31 -7.54 13.57
CA LEU A 130 9.04 -7.71 14.27
C LEU A 130 9.26 -8.45 15.59
N GLU A 131 9.45 -7.67 16.65
CA GLU A 131 9.57 -8.16 18.01
C GLU A 131 8.45 -7.58 18.87
N ARG A 132 7.51 -8.43 19.31
CA ARG A 132 6.26 -8.10 19.99
C ARG A 132 6.44 -7.10 21.14
N ASN A 133 7.53 -7.23 21.90
CA ASN A 133 7.76 -6.44 23.11
C ASN A 133 8.45 -5.09 22.86
N THR A 134 8.80 -4.77 21.61
CA THR A 134 9.56 -3.55 21.28
C THR A 134 8.66 -2.35 21.01
N SER A 135 7.42 -2.54 20.56
CA SER A 135 6.48 -1.44 20.32
C SER A 135 5.02 -1.90 20.29
N GLU A 136 4.09 -0.97 20.51
CA GLU A 136 2.65 -1.23 20.33
C GLU A 136 2.31 -1.61 18.87
N SER A 137 3.07 -1.10 17.89
CA SER A 137 2.89 -1.50 16.49
C SER A 137 3.27 -2.96 16.28
N ALA A 138 4.38 -3.42 16.88
CA ALA A 138 4.81 -4.81 16.80
C ALA A 138 3.81 -5.73 17.50
N LYS A 139 3.36 -5.34 18.70
CA LYS A 139 2.36 -6.07 19.45
C LYS A 139 1.05 -6.23 18.67
N PHE A 140 0.55 -5.16 18.05
CA PHE A 140 -0.65 -5.21 17.21
C PHE A 140 -0.49 -6.17 16.03
N LEU A 141 0.65 -6.13 15.31
CA LEU A 141 0.90 -7.01 14.17
C LEU A 141 0.97 -8.49 14.58
N VAL A 142 1.55 -8.79 15.74
CA VAL A 142 1.62 -10.15 16.26
C VAL A 142 0.25 -10.62 16.77
N ASP A 143 -0.36 -9.85 17.68
CA ASP A 143 -1.55 -10.28 18.42
C ASP A 143 -2.82 -10.23 17.55
N GLU A 144 -2.97 -9.23 16.68
CA GLU A 144 -4.21 -8.99 15.91
C GLU A 144 -4.11 -9.35 14.43
N CYS A 145 -2.89 -9.44 13.89
CA CYS A 145 -2.63 -9.73 12.47
C CYS A 145 -1.93 -11.08 12.24
N SER A 146 -1.78 -11.89 13.31
CA SER A 146 -1.22 -13.25 13.26
C SER A 146 0.18 -13.36 12.65
N MET A 147 0.98 -12.29 12.73
CA MET A 147 2.37 -12.33 12.28
C MET A 147 3.26 -13.02 13.33
N GLU A 148 4.16 -13.89 12.89
CA GLU A 148 5.12 -14.58 13.75
C GLU A 148 6.02 -13.58 14.50
N ASN A 149 6.20 -13.78 15.81
CA ASN A 149 7.14 -12.98 16.60
C ASN A 149 8.61 -13.32 16.28
N ASP A 150 9.52 -12.38 16.52
CA ASP A 150 10.98 -12.50 16.37
C ASP A 150 11.39 -12.86 14.93
N ARG A 151 10.78 -12.17 13.96
CA ARG A 151 11.00 -12.33 12.53
C ARG A 151 11.25 -11.00 11.86
N GLU A 152 12.04 -11.02 10.79
CA GLU A 152 12.19 -9.87 9.90
C GLU A 152 11.01 -9.79 8.91
N LEU A 153 10.58 -8.57 8.55
CA LEU A 153 9.51 -8.33 7.58
C LEU A 153 9.75 -9.01 6.22
N SER A 154 11.02 -9.12 5.80
CA SER A 154 11.48 -9.91 4.65
C SER A 154 10.82 -11.30 4.60
N THR A 155 10.82 -12.01 5.73
CA THR A 155 10.27 -13.37 5.84
C THR A 155 8.80 -13.41 5.44
N PHE A 156 8.03 -12.39 5.82
CA PHE A 156 6.60 -12.30 5.51
C PHE A 156 6.35 -11.88 4.06
N ILE A 157 7.18 -10.98 3.53
CA ILE A 157 7.14 -10.57 2.12
C ILE A 157 7.34 -11.79 1.23
N HIS A 158 8.37 -12.60 1.48
CA HIS A 158 8.67 -13.78 0.64
C HIS A 158 7.71 -14.94 0.84
N LYS A 159 7.13 -15.08 2.04
CA LYS A 159 6.00 -15.99 2.28
C LYS A 159 4.67 -15.47 1.71
N ARG A 160 4.65 -14.26 1.13
CA ARG A 160 3.46 -13.60 0.57
C ARG A 160 2.32 -13.47 1.58
N HIS A 161 2.66 -13.04 2.78
CA HIS A 161 1.67 -12.78 3.82
C HIS A 161 0.63 -11.75 3.35
N GLU A 162 -0.62 -11.89 3.79
CA GLU A 162 -1.74 -11.04 3.33
C GLU A 162 -1.51 -9.54 3.57
N SER A 163 -0.82 -9.18 4.66
CA SER A 163 -0.44 -7.81 5.01
C SER A 163 0.47 -7.12 3.99
N PHE A 164 1.08 -7.87 3.07
CA PHE A 164 1.95 -7.35 2.01
C PHE A 164 1.30 -7.43 0.62
N ASN A 165 0.00 -7.69 0.53
CA ASN A 165 -0.74 -7.64 -0.74
C ASN A 165 -1.03 -6.18 -1.16
N ILE A 166 0.02 -5.47 -1.59
CA ILE A 166 -0.05 -4.06 -2.00
C ILE A 166 -1.16 -3.78 -3.03
N PRO A 167 -1.39 -4.62 -4.06
CA PRO A 167 -2.50 -4.44 -4.99
C PRO A 167 -3.87 -4.38 -4.33
N GLU A 168 -4.07 -5.08 -3.21
CA GLU A 168 -5.33 -5.03 -2.47
C GLU A 168 -5.41 -3.88 -1.48
N LEU A 169 -4.28 -3.51 -0.89
CA LEU A 169 -4.22 -2.41 0.05
C LEU A 169 -4.50 -1.06 -0.62
N ILE A 170 -4.07 -0.85 -1.87
CA ILE A 170 -4.29 0.42 -2.59
C ILE A 170 -5.79 0.77 -2.68
N PRO A 171 -6.69 -0.09 -3.22
CA PRO A 171 -8.12 0.21 -3.27
C PRO A 171 -8.79 0.30 -1.90
N LYS A 172 -8.34 -0.51 -0.92
CA LYS A 172 -8.87 -0.43 0.45
C LYS A 172 -8.55 0.91 1.10
N VAL A 173 -7.31 1.39 0.96
CA VAL A 173 -6.91 2.73 1.41
C VAL A 173 -7.70 3.80 0.66
N TYR A 174 -7.86 3.66 -0.66
CA TYR A 174 -8.65 4.59 -1.47
C TYR A 174 -10.07 4.75 -0.92
N LEU A 175 -10.78 3.63 -0.74
CA LEU A 175 -12.15 3.61 -0.22
C LEU A 175 -12.22 4.16 1.21
N ALA A 176 -11.28 3.78 2.07
CA ALA A 176 -11.23 4.30 3.44
C ALA A 176 -11.04 5.82 3.47
N MET A 177 -10.18 6.37 2.61
CA MET A 177 -9.99 7.82 2.52
C MET A 177 -11.24 8.53 1.98
N LEU A 178 -11.94 7.94 1.01
CA LEU A 178 -13.23 8.47 0.56
C LEU A 178 -14.28 8.48 1.67
N ASP A 179 -14.34 7.41 2.48
CA ASP A 179 -15.27 7.31 3.61
C ASP A 179 -14.94 8.33 4.71
N LEU A 180 -13.67 8.62 4.96
CA LEU A 180 -13.26 9.72 5.84
C LEU A 180 -13.76 11.08 5.32
N VAL A 181 -13.61 11.35 4.02
CA VAL A 181 -14.11 12.58 3.40
C VAL A 181 -15.64 12.65 3.53
N LYS A 182 -16.35 11.55 3.29
CA LYS A 182 -17.80 11.45 3.48
C LYS A 182 -18.21 11.78 4.91
N LYS A 183 -17.51 11.26 5.91
CA LYS A 183 -17.81 11.54 7.32
C LYS A 183 -17.50 12.98 7.70
N ALA A 184 -16.40 13.54 7.19
CA ALA A 184 -15.99 14.90 7.47
C ALA A 184 -16.92 15.95 6.83
N LEU A 185 -17.31 15.74 5.56
CA LEU A 185 -17.98 16.74 4.72
C LEU A 185 -19.42 16.39 4.35
N ARG A 186 -19.90 15.19 4.68
CA ARG A 186 -21.23 14.65 4.30
C ARG A 186 -21.46 14.64 2.79
N VAL A 187 -20.38 14.44 2.02
CA VAL A 187 -20.38 14.27 0.56
C VAL A 187 -20.08 12.82 0.24
N ASN A 188 -21.00 12.13 -0.42
CA ASN A 188 -20.78 10.74 -0.84
C ASN A 188 -19.95 10.67 -2.13
N HIS A 189 -19.14 9.63 -2.27
CA HIS A 189 -18.48 9.30 -3.53
C HIS A 189 -19.12 8.02 -4.11
N PRO A 190 -19.45 7.94 -5.41
CA PRO A 190 -20.18 6.80 -5.98
C PRO A 190 -19.51 5.44 -5.75
N LEU A 191 -18.17 5.40 -5.71
CA LEU A 191 -17.42 4.16 -5.43
C LEU A 191 -17.71 3.55 -4.04
N LEU A 192 -18.19 4.34 -3.08
CA LEU A 192 -18.55 3.82 -1.75
C LEU A 192 -19.86 3.01 -1.76
N ASP A 193 -20.66 3.13 -2.81
CA ASP A 193 -21.94 2.45 -2.93
C ASP A 193 -21.82 1.12 -3.70
N LEU A 194 -20.62 0.80 -4.21
CA LEU A 194 -20.35 -0.40 -5.00
C LEU A 194 -19.86 -1.56 -4.14
N GLY A 195 -20.08 -2.79 -4.63
CA GLY A 195 -19.42 -3.97 -4.07
C GLY A 195 -17.90 -3.88 -4.23
N TYR A 196 -17.14 -4.45 -3.29
CA TYR A 196 -15.68 -4.28 -3.26
C TYR A 196 -14.97 -4.69 -4.56
N ASN A 197 -15.35 -5.81 -5.19
CA ASN A 197 -14.69 -6.24 -6.43
C ASN A 197 -14.95 -5.28 -7.60
N GLU A 198 -16.16 -4.73 -7.70
CA GLU A 198 -16.50 -3.73 -8.70
C GLU A 198 -15.74 -2.43 -8.45
N ALA A 199 -15.75 -1.94 -7.20
CA ALA A 199 -14.98 -0.78 -6.78
C ALA A 199 -13.48 -0.96 -7.04
N PHE A 200 -12.92 -2.14 -6.73
CA PHE A 200 -11.52 -2.49 -6.94
C PHE A 200 -11.12 -2.29 -8.41
N ASN A 201 -11.87 -2.89 -9.32
CA ASN A 201 -11.58 -2.85 -10.76
C ASN A 201 -11.70 -1.40 -11.28
N LEU A 202 -12.75 -0.67 -10.87
CA LEU A 202 -12.94 0.73 -11.26
C LEU A 202 -11.87 1.67 -10.69
N ILE A 203 -11.43 1.46 -9.45
CA ILE A 203 -10.36 2.25 -8.84
C ILE A 203 -9.08 2.12 -9.67
N TYR A 204 -8.69 0.90 -10.05
CA TYR A 204 -7.49 0.74 -10.88
C TYR A 204 -7.63 1.36 -12.28
N ILE A 205 -8.83 1.33 -12.87
CA ILE A 205 -9.12 2.04 -14.12
C ILE A 205 -8.92 3.57 -13.94
N GLN A 206 -9.39 4.13 -12.83
CA GLN A 206 -9.28 5.56 -12.54
C GLN A 206 -7.87 6.00 -12.16
N LEU A 207 -7.16 5.19 -11.36
CA LEU A 207 -5.82 5.48 -10.87
C LEU A 207 -4.77 5.43 -11.99
N LEU A 208 -4.95 4.54 -12.96
CA LEU A 208 -3.95 4.23 -13.98
C LEU A 208 -4.56 4.38 -15.37
N PRO A 209 -4.46 5.53 -16.03
CA PRO A 209 -4.96 5.74 -17.38
C PRO A 209 -4.43 4.71 -18.39
N GLU A 210 -5.25 4.33 -19.37
CA GLU A 210 -4.89 3.30 -20.38
C GLU A 210 -3.63 3.64 -21.18
N VAL A 211 -3.36 4.94 -21.39
CA VAL A 211 -2.16 5.42 -22.08
C VAL A 211 -0.85 5.00 -21.41
N LEU A 212 -0.87 4.64 -20.13
CA LEU A 212 0.32 4.18 -19.41
C LEU A 212 0.73 2.74 -19.80
N ASN A 213 -0.15 1.97 -20.44
CA ASN A 213 0.10 0.58 -20.86
C ASN A 213 0.65 -0.34 -19.75
N ILE A 214 0.15 -0.17 -18.52
CA ILE A 214 0.51 -1.00 -17.36
C ILE A 214 -0.60 -2.00 -17.10
N THR A 215 -0.23 -3.26 -16.86
CA THR A 215 -1.19 -4.31 -16.51
C THR A 215 -1.81 -4.03 -15.15
N ARG A 216 -3.14 -3.86 -15.13
CA ARG A 216 -3.91 -3.65 -13.91
C ARG A 216 -4.23 -5.01 -13.25
N PRO A 217 -4.26 -5.10 -11.91
CA PRO A 217 -4.80 -6.28 -11.24
C PRO A 217 -6.32 -6.34 -11.40
N TYR A 218 -6.88 -7.55 -11.31
CA TYR A 218 -8.32 -7.79 -11.35
C TYR A 218 -8.74 -8.70 -10.18
N LYS A 219 -9.95 -8.48 -9.69
CA LYS A 219 -10.61 -9.31 -8.67
C LYS A 219 -11.94 -9.84 -9.17
#